data_AF-A0A2L0B589-F1
#
_entry.id   AF-A0A2L0B589-F1
#
_cell.length_a   1.000
_cell.length_b   1.000
_cell.length_c   1.000
_cell.angle_alpha   90.00
_cell.angle_beta   90.00
_cell.angle_gamma   90.00
#
_symmetry.space_group_name_H-M   'P 1'
#
loop_
_entity.id
_entity.type
_entity.pdbx_description
1 polymer ?
#
loop_
_entity_poly.entity_id
_entity_poly.type
_entity_poly.pdbx_seq_one_letter_code
_entity_poly.pdbx_strand_id
1 'polypeptide(L)'
;IGSILVFAIFGTTISAFVIGFGIYFLGLAEVVYRLSFLESFAFGSLISAVDPVATVAIFHALNVDPVLNMLVFGESILNDAIAIVLTTAALESNNPSMSTGEAVVMGIESFCLMFFASAALGVVFALISALFLKHIDLRKNPSLEFAMMLVFTYAPYVLAEGIHLSGIMAILFCGIVMSHYAHFNLSTVTQITMQQTLRTLSFIAETCVFAYLGLALFSFKHRVEIALVVWSIILCLIGRACNIFPLAILLNKFREHQISRKMMFIMWFSGLRGAISYALSLHLNFSDETRHVIITTTLIIVLFTTLIFGGSTMPLLKFMQATKNPSRRLRRKKDREVILSKTRE
;
A
#
# COMPACT_ATOMS: atom_id res chain seq x y z
N ILE A 1 12.74 -8.61 -1.81
CA ILE A 1 12.05 -8.56 -0.50
C ILE A 1 12.71 -7.53 0.43
N GLY A 2 14.01 -7.61 0.73
CA GLY A 2 14.68 -6.66 1.64
C GLY A 2 14.48 -5.17 1.30
N SER A 3 14.61 -4.78 0.02
CA SER A 3 14.35 -3.40 -0.40
C SER A 3 12.90 -2.97 -0.20
N ILE A 4 11.95 -3.89 -0.40
CA ILE A 4 10.51 -3.64 -0.24
C ILE A 4 10.20 -3.42 1.24
N LEU A 5 10.74 -4.25 2.13
CA LEU A 5 10.61 -4.08 3.58
C LEU A 5 11.19 -2.74 4.06
N VAL A 6 12.34 -2.33 3.51
CA VAL A 6 12.95 -1.06 3.87
C VAL A 6 12.07 0.12 3.45
N PHE A 7 11.57 0.14 2.21
CA PHE A 7 10.63 1.19 1.79
C PHE A 7 9.30 1.13 2.54
N ALA A 8 8.78 -0.06 2.81
CA ALA A 8 7.52 -0.22 3.51
C ALA A 8 7.62 0.25 4.97
N ILE A 9 8.63 -0.19 5.72
CA ILE A 9 8.77 0.11 7.17
C ILE A 9 9.40 1.47 7.39
N PHE A 10 10.61 1.70 6.88
CA PHE A 10 11.27 2.98 7.10
C PHE A 10 10.62 4.10 6.29
N GLY A 11 10.12 3.80 5.08
CA GLY A 11 9.48 4.82 4.25
C GLY A 11 8.15 5.32 4.81
N THR A 12 7.29 4.42 5.35
CA THR A 12 6.06 4.86 6.02
C THR A 12 6.34 5.59 7.31
N THR A 13 7.20 5.06 8.18
CA THR A 13 7.53 5.71 9.46
C THR A 13 8.08 7.12 9.23
N ILE A 14 9.03 7.29 8.30
CA ILE A 14 9.56 8.62 7.93
C ILE A 14 8.43 9.51 7.39
N SER A 15 7.58 9.01 6.50
CA SER A 15 6.46 9.78 5.96
C SER A 15 5.46 10.17 7.05
N ALA A 16 5.15 9.28 7.99
CA ALA A 16 4.22 9.51 9.09
C ALA A 16 4.77 10.57 10.05
N PHE A 17 6.06 10.51 10.39
CA PHE A 17 6.71 11.53 11.21
C PHE A 17 6.75 12.90 10.51
N VAL A 18 7.14 12.95 9.23
CA VAL A 18 7.22 14.22 8.49
C VAL A 18 5.85 14.89 8.40
N ILE A 19 4.79 14.12 8.11
CA ILE A 19 3.43 14.65 8.00
C ILE A 19 2.89 15.01 9.39
N GLY A 20 3.06 14.13 10.38
CA GLY A 20 2.55 14.34 11.74
C GLY A 20 3.20 15.53 12.44
N PHE A 21 4.53 15.63 12.43
CA PHE A 21 5.24 16.81 12.96
C PHE A 21 4.93 18.05 12.15
N GLY A 22 4.85 17.95 10.82
CA GLY A 22 4.51 19.08 9.95
C GLY A 22 3.17 19.70 10.30
N ILE A 23 2.13 18.89 10.51
CA ILE A 23 0.80 19.36 10.90
C ILE A 23 0.80 19.93 12.32
N TYR A 24 1.49 19.27 13.26
CA TYR A 24 1.61 19.76 14.62
C TYR A 24 2.26 21.16 14.69
N PHE A 25 3.38 21.36 14.00
CA PHE A 25 4.07 22.67 13.98
C PHE A 25 3.24 23.74 13.27
N LEU A 26 2.54 23.39 12.19
CA LEU A 26 1.64 24.34 11.51
C LEU A 26 0.41 24.70 12.36
N GLY A 27 -0.07 23.76 13.19
CA GLY A 27 -1.11 24.02 14.19
C GLY A 27 -0.63 24.96 15.31
N LEU A 28 0.61 24.77 15.78
CA LEU A 28 1.24 25.69 16.73
C LEU A 28 1.41 27.10 16.16
N ALA A 29 1.78 27.20 14.88
CA ALA A 29 1.93 28.46 14.15
C ALA A 29 0.59 29.14 13.78
N GLU A 30 -0.55 28.59 14.21
CA GLU A 30 -1.92 29.08 13.91
C GLU A 30 -2.25 29.14 12.41
N VAL A 31 -1.47 28.47 11.56
CA VAL A 31 -1.72 28.39 10.11
C VAL A 31 -2.75 27.32 9.79
N VAL A 32 -2.85 26.29 10.62
CA VAL A 32 -3.67 25.09 10.44
C VAL A 32 -4.50 24.83 11.69
N TYR A 33 -5.61 24.12 11.53
CA TYR A 33 -6.44 23.65 12.65
C TYR A 33 -5.58 22.98 13.74
N ARG A 34 -5.74 23.42 14.98
CA ARG A 34 -4.95 22.95 16.12
C ARG A 34 -5.34 21.52 16.49
N LEU A 35 -4.53 20.57 16.05
CA LEU A 35 -4.58 19.19 16.49
C LEU A 35 -3.58 18.98 17.62
N SER A 36 -3.92 18.10 18.56
CA SER A 36 -2.95 17.61 19.55
C SER A 36 -1.81 16.86 18.86
N PHE A 37 -0.70 16.65 19.58
CA PHE A 37 0.43 15.89 19.06
C PHE A 37 0.01 14.48 18.62
N LEU A 38 -0.84 13.81 19.42
CA LEU A 38 -1.33 12.47 19.14
C LEU A 38 -2.27 12.44 17.93
N GLU A 39 -3.21 13.38 17.83
CA GLU A 39 -4.10 13.49 16.67
C GLU A 39 -3.32 13.79 15.38
N SER A 40 -2.31 14.66 15.46
CA SER A 40 -1.44 14.99 14.33
C SER A 40 -0.61 13.78 13.88
N PHE A 41 -0.05 13.02 14.82
CA PHE A 41 0.73 11.82 14.52
C PHE A 41 -0.16 10.69 13.98
N ALA A 42 -1.34 10.46 14.57
CA ALA A 42 -2.33 9.51 14.05
C ALA A 42 -2.76 9.89 12.62
N PHE A 43 -2.99 11.18 12.35
CA PHE A 43 -3.29 11.67 11.00
C PHE A 43 -2.11 11.48 10.03
N GLY A 44 -0.88 11.78 10.46
CA GLY A 44 0.31 11.53 9.65
C GLY A 44 0.50 10.04 9.33
N SER A 45 0.20 9.18 10.29
CA SER A 45 0.25 7.73 10.14
C SER A 45 -0.80 7.21 9.16
N LEU A 46 -2.07 7.55 9.32
CA LEU A 46 -3.15 7.06 8.45
C LEU A 46 -2.97 7.51 7.00
N ILE A 47 -2.55 8.77 6.78
CA ILE A 47 -2.36 9.30 5.43
C ILE A 47 -1.05 8.81 4.83
N SER A 48 -0.11 8.23 5.60
CA SER A 48 1.15 7.70 5.08
C SER A 48 0.95 6.49 4.17
N ALA A 49 -0.17 5.78 4.31
CA ALA A 49 -0.58 4.69 3.43
C ALA A 49 -0.70 5.16 1.97
N VAL A 50 -0.24 4.31 1.04
CA VAL A 50 -0.20 4.60 -0.40
C VAL A 50 -0.85 3.47 -1.16
N ASP A 51 -1.80 3.81 -2.02
CA ASP A 51 -2.54 2.87 -2.85
C ASP A 51 -1.86 2.68 -4.22
N PRO A 52 -1.50 1.44 -4.58
CA PRO A 52 -0.82 1.16 -5.82
C PRO A 52 -1.78 0.94 -6.98
N VAL A 53 -3.10 0.86 -6.79
CA VAL A 53 -3.92 0.18 -7.80
C VAL A 53 -3.97 0.95 -9.12
N ALA A 54 -4.28 2.24 -9.08
CA ALA A 54 -4.31 3.05 -10.30
C ALA A 54 -2.93 3.10 -10.99
N THR A 55 -1.83 3.12 -10.22
CA THR A 55 -0.47 3.17 -10.78
C THR A 55 -0.02 1.84 -11.36
N VAL A 56 -0.31 0.73 -10.69
CA VAL A 56 -0.01 -0.64 -11.13
C VAL A 56 -0.81 -1.00 -12.38
N ALA A 57 -2.09 -0.62 -12.46
CA ALA A 57 -2.89 -0.82 -13.68
C ALA A 57 -2.25 -0.11 -14.90
N ILE A 58 -1.79 1.13 -14.72
CA ILE A 58 -1.09 1.89 -15.76
C ILE A 58 0.27 1.25 -16.10
N PHE A 59 1.02 0.77 -15.11
CA PHE A 59 2.31 0.10 -15.33
C PHE A 59 2.17 -1.19 -16.14
N HIS A 60 1.12 -1.98 -15.88
CA HIS A 60 0.79 -3.16 -16.68
C HIS A 60 0.41 -2.79 -18.12
N ALA A 61 -0.39 -1.75 -18.32
CA ALA A 61 -0.76 -1.28 -19.66
C ALA A 61 0.46 -0.77 -20.46
N LEU A 62 1.43 -0.14 -19.80
CA LEU A 62 2.61 0.46 -20.43
C LEU A 62 3.85 -0.45 -20.45
N ASN A 63 3.73 -1.71 -20.03
CA ASN A 63 4.85 -2.67 -19.92
C ASN A 63 6.10 -2.05 -19.27
N VAL A 64 5.89 -1.41 -18.12
CA VAL A 64 6.96 -0.79 -17.34
C VAL A 64 7.89 -1.88 -16.77
N ASP A 65 9.10 -1.48 -16.38
CA ASP A 65 10.10 -2.38 -15.80
C ASP A 65 9.49 -3.22 -14.66
N PRO A 66 9.57 -4.57 -14.73
CA PRO A 66 8.99 -5.45 -13.71
C PRO A 66 9.58 -5.20 -12.32
N VAL A 67 10.82 -4.71 -12.22
CA VAL A 67 11.44 -4.36 -10.93
C VAL A 67 10.73 -3.17 -10.29
N LEU A 68 10.35 -2.16 -11.08
CA LEU A 68 9.64 -0.99 -10.59
C LEU A 68 8.22 -1.35 -10.15
N ASN A 69 7.52 -2.16 -10.96
CA ASN A 69 6.18 -2.63 -10.62
C ASN A 69 6.18 -3.41 -9.30
N MET A 70 7.13 -4.33 -9.13
CA MET A 70 7.27 -5.11 -7.90
C MET A 70 7.60 -4.24 -6.67
N LEU A 71 8.44 -3.21 -6.82
CA LEU A 71 8.80 -2.32 -5.71
C LEU A 71 7.60 -1.49 -5.25
N VAL A 72 6.89 -0.83 -6.17
CA VAL A 72 5.73 0.01 -5.85
C VAL A 72 4.59 -0.83 -5.28
N PHE A 73 4.26 -1.95 -5.92
CA PHE A 73 3.21 -2.85 -5.44
C PHE A 73 3.51 -3.41 -4.05
N GLY A 74 4.74 -3.93 -3.85
CA GLY A 74 5.12 -4.54 -2.58
C GLY A 74 5.23 -3.53 -1.44
N GLU A 75 5.72 -2.32 -1.73
CA GLU A 75 5.77 -1.23 -0.75
C GLU A 75 4.35 -0.87 -0.32
N SER A 76 3.45 -0.67 -1.28
CA SER A 76 2.07 -0.28 -1.03
C SER A 76 1.32 -1.26 -0.15
N ILE A 77 1.38 -2.56 -0.46
CA ILE A 77 0.64 -3.56 0.33
C ILE A 77 1.15 -3.62 1.78
N LEU A 78 2.46 -3.54 1.99
CA LEU A 78 3.01 -3.57 3.35
C LEU A 78 2.78 -2.25 4.10
N ASN A 79 2.75 -1.13 3.38
CA ASN A 79 2.57 0.19 3.99
C ASN A 79 1.20 0.34 4.66
N ASP A 80 0.15 -0.25 4.10
CA ASP A 80 -1.21 -0.15 4.61
C ASP A 80 -1.27 -0.75 6.02
N ALA A 81 -0.64 -1.91 6.17
CA ALA A 81 -0.55 -2.59 7.44
C ALA A 81 0.27 -1.80 8.46
N ILE A 82 1.40 -1.23 8.05
CA ILE A 82 2.28 -0.46 8.94
C ILE A 82 1.60 0.85 9.38
N ALA A 83 0.87 1.51 8.48
CA ALA A 83 0.06 2.70 8.78
C ALA A 83 -1.06 2.39 9.78
N ILE A 84 -1.71 1.22 9.68
CA ILE A 84 -2.71 0.79 10.66
C ILE A 84 -2.06 0.63 12.03
N VAL A 85 -0.95 -0.11 12.13
CA VAL A 85 -0.29 -0.35 13.43
C VAL A 85 0.28 0.93 14.06
N LEU A 86 0.85 1.83 13.24
CA LEU A 86 1.31 3.13 13.74
C LEU A 86 0.15 3.99 14.25
N THR A 87 -1.03 3.90 13.61
CA THR A 87 -2.22 4.63 14.03
C THR A 87 -2.80 4.06 15.32
N THR A 88 -2.88 2.73 15.47
CA THR A 88 -3.34 2.11 16.72
C THR A 88 -2.38 2.39 17.87
N ALA A 89 -1.06 2.33 17.64
CA ALA A 89 -0.06 2.71 18.63
C ALA A 89 -0.20 4.18 19.07
N ALA A 90 -0.49 5.09 18.13
CA ALA A 90 -0.77 6.49 18.45
C ALA A 90 -2.00 6.64 19.37
N LEU A 91 -3.06 5.88 19.11
CA LEU A 91 -4.28 5.90 19.92
C LEU A 91 -4.06 5.32 21.33
N GLU A 92 -3.30 4.22 21.44
CA GLU A 92 -2.97 3.59 22.74
C GLU A 92 -2.08 4.47 23.61
N SER A 93 -1.25 5.31 22.99
CA SER A 93 -0.39 6.26 23.71
C SER A 93 -1.13 7.44 24.35
N ASN A 94 -2.44 7.59 24.09
CA ASN A 94 -3.30 8.61 24.72
C ASN A 94 -3.69 8.28 26.17
N ASN A 95 -3.15 7.21 26.75
CA ASN A 95 -3.42 6.83 28.13
C ASN A 95 -2.64 7.75 29.11
N PRO A 96 -3.32 8.43 30.05
CA PRO A 96 -2.73 9.47 30.91
C PRO A 96 -1.74 8.95 31.96
N SER A 97 -1.55 7.63 32.07
CA SER A 97 -0.69 6.98 33.07
C SER A 97 0.75 6.74 32.62
N MET A 98 1.13 7.11 31.39
CA MET A 98 2.44 6.80 30.82
C MET A 98 3.28 8.03 30.52
N SER A 99 4.58 7.96 30.85
CA SER A 99 5.57 8.94 30.39
C SER A 99 5.73 8.86 28.86
N THR A 100 5.94 10.01 28.20
CA THR A 100 6.10 10.08 26.73
C THR A 100 7.22 9.16 26.21
N GLY A 101 8.31 8.98 26.97
CA GLY A 101 9.40 8.09 26.60
C GLY A 101 9.05 6.60 26.71
N GLU A 102 8.30 6.23 27.75
CA GLU A 102 7.86 4.85 27.99
C GLU A 102 6.79 4.44 26.96
N ALA A 103 5.88 5.34 26.62
CA ALA A 103 4.86 5.12 25.60
C ALA A 103 5.45 4.83 24.21
N VAL A 104 6.55 5.51 23.84
CA VAL A 104 7.24 5.25 22.57
C VAL A 104 7.90 3.88 22.57
N VAL A 105 8.57 3.49 23.67
CA VAL A 105 9.22 2.17 23.78
C VAL A 105 8.18 1.05 23.72
N MET A 106 7.08 1.18 24.48
CA MET A 106 5.98 0.22 24.44
C MET A 106 5.28 0.18 23.08
N GLY A 107 5.13 1.32 22.40
CA GLY A 107 4.59 1.36 21.04
C GLY A 107 5.46 0.60 20.04
N ILE A 108 6.79 0.73 20.13
CA ILE A 108 7.73 -0.02 19.28
C ILE A 108 7.69 -1.52 19.61
N GLU A 109 7.67 -1.88 20.90
CA GLU A 109 7.58 -3.27 21.34
C GLU A 109 6.28 -3.93 20.86
N SER A 110 5.15 -3.25 21.07
CA SER A 110 3.82 -3.68 20.63
C SER A 110 3.75 -3.82 19.11
N PHE A 111 4.32 -2.86 18.36
CA PHE A 111 4.45 -2.94 16.90
C PHE A 111 5.26 -4.17 16.47
N CYS A 112 6.44 -4.38 17.06
CA CYS A 112 7.30 -5.52 16.72
C CYS A 112 6.60 -6.84 17.03
N LEU A 113 5.96 -6.96 18.20
CA LEU A 113 5.23 -8.15 18.61
C LEU A 113 4.07 -8.41 17.65
N MET A 114 3.21 -7.42 17.40
CA MET A 114 2.09 -7.57 16.45
C MET A 114 2.58 -7.96 15.06
N PHE A 115 3.64 -7.34 14.55
CA PHE A 115 4.19 -7.64 13.24
C PHE A 115 4.71 -9.08 13.13
N PHE A 116 5.61 -9.49 14.04
CA PHE A 116 6.21 -10.82 13.98
C PHE A 116 5.22 -11.93 14.33
N ALA A 117 4.32 -11.72 15.29
CA ALA A 117 3.32 -12.70 15.68
C ALA A 117 2.27 -12.91 14.56
N SER A 118 1.75 -11.83 13.96
CA SER A 118 0.84 -11.94 12.80
C SER A 118 1.53 -12.59 11.60
N ALA A 119 2.78 -12.22 11.32
CA ALA A 119 3.55 -12.83 10.24
C ALA A 119 3.78 -14.33 10.46
N ALA A 120 4.19 -14.72 11.67
CA ALA A 120 4.38 -16.12 12.03
C ALA A 120 3.08 -16.92 11.89
N LEU A 121 1.96 -16.37 12.36
CA LEU A 121 0.65 -17.00 12.24
C LEU A 121 0.28 -17.25 10.77
N GLY A 122 0.43 -16.23 9.92
CA GLY A 122 0.16 -16.33 8.49
C GLY A 122 1.03 -17.39 7.80
N VAL A 123 2.33 -17.41 8.11
CA VAL A 123 3.30 -18.40 7.59
C VAL A 123 2.90 -19.81 8.02
N VAL A 124 2.58 -20.03 9.29
CA VAL A 124 2.19 -21.34 9.82
C VAL A 124 0.95 -21.87 9.11
N PHE A 125 -0.11 -21.05 8.99
CA PHE A 125 -1.33 -21.45 8.29
C PHE A 125 -1.10 -21.75 6.80
N ALA A 126 -0.25 -20.96 6.14
CA ALA A 126 0.10 -21.21 4.74
C ALA A 126 0.89 -22.51 4.55
N LEU A 127 1.83 -22.81 5.45
CA LEU A 127 2.59 -24.07 5.43
C LEU A 127 1.70 -25.27 5.73
N ILE A 128 0.77 -25.16 6.69
CA ILE A 128 -0.24 -26.17 6.97
C ILE A 128 -1.09 -26.42 5.71
N SER A 129 -1.58 -25.37 5.06
CA SER A 129 -2.34 -25.48 3.81
C SER A 129 -1.54 -26.17 2.71
N ALA A 130 -0.28 -25.76 2.51
CA ALA A 130 0.59 -26.37 1.50
C ALA A 130 0.86 -27.86 1.79
N LEU A 131 1.10 -28.23 3.06
CA LEU A 131 1.28 -29.62 3.47
C LEU A 131 0.00 -30.43 3.31
N PHE A 132 -1.16 -29.86 3.67
CA PHE A 132 -2.46 -30.49 3.53
C PHE A 132 -2.75 -30.83 2.06
N LEU A 133 -2.56 -29.86 1.15
CA LEU A 133 -2.72 -30.04 -0.29
C LEU A 133 -1.68 -30.97 -0.92
N LYS A 134 -0.51 -31.12 -0.29
CA LYS A 134 0.52 -32.06 -0.73
C LYS A 134 0.20 -33.50 -0.37
N HIS A 135 -0.33 -33.75 0.83
CA HIS A 135 -0.58 -35.10 1.33
C HIS A 135 -1.95 -35.65 0.93
N ILE A 136 -2.94 -34.77 0.73
CA ILE A 136 -4.30 -35.16 0.36
C ILE A 136 -4.49 -34.83 -1.12
N ASP A 137 -4.58 -35.86 -1.96
CA ASP A 137 -4.79 -35.69 -3.39
C ASP A 137 -6.25 -35.29 -3.70
N LEU A 138 -6.50 -33.98 -3.67
CA LEU A 138 -7.79 -33.36 -3.98
C LEU A 138 -7.95 -33.01 -5.47
N ARG A 139 -6.98 -33.38 -6.33
CA ARG A 139 -6.95 -32.97 -7.75
C ARG A 139 -8.16 -33.45 -8.56
N LYS A 140 -8.83 -34.52 -8.10
CA LYS A 140 -10.04 -35.06 -8.72
C LYS A 140 -11.28 -34.18 -8.50
N ASN A 141 -11.27 -33.33 -7.46
CA ASN A 141 -12.40 -32.48 -7.08
C ASN A 141 -11.96 -31.00 -6.97
N PRO A 142 -11.83 -30.27 -8.11
CA PRO A 142 -11.35 -28.88 -8.13
C PRO A 142 -12.16 -27.92 -7.24
N SER A 143 -13.47 -28.13 -7.12
CA SER A 143 -14.33 -27.29 -6.28
C SER A 143 -13.98 -27.38 -4.79
N LEU A 144 -13.63 -28.57 -4.30
CA LEU A 144 -13.25 -28.78 -2.90
C LEU A 144 -11.86 -28.20 -2.64
N GLU A 145 -10.92 -28.40 -3.57
CA GLU A 145 -9.59 -27.83 -3.52
C GLU A 145 -9.63 -26.29 -3.46
N PHE A 146 -10.48 -25.67 -4.29
CA PHE A 146 -10.72 -24.24 -4.28
C PHE A 146 -11.36 -23.74 -2.97
N ALA A 147 -12.38 -24.43 -2.47
CA ALA A 147 -13.02 -24.08 -1.20
C ALA A 147 -12.04 -24.13 -0.02
N MET A 148 -11.22 -25.18 0.05
CA MET A 148 -10.19 -25.32 1.08
C MET A 148 -9.14 -24.21 0.99
N MET A 149 -8.74 -23.81 -0.22
CA MET A 149 -7.84 -22.66 -0.41
C MET A 149 -8.43 -21.37 0.16
N LEU A 150 -9.70 -21.07 -0.09
CA LEU A 150 -10.36 -19.88 0.47
C LEU A 150 -10.42 -19.93 2.00
N VAL A 151 -10.75 -21.09 2.58
CA VAL A 151 -10.81 -21.28 4.04
C VAL A 151 -9.42 -21.05 4.66
N PHE A 152 -8.37 -21.68 4.13
CA PHE A 152 -7.02 -21.50 4.65
C PHE A 152 -6.45 -20.09 4.43
N THR A 153 -6.94 -19.38 3.41
CA THR A 153 -6.59 -17.96 3.20
C THR A 153 -7.22 -17.06 4.26
N TYR A 154 -8.48 -17.29 4.62
CA TYR A 154 -9.21 -16.42 5.55
C TYR A 154 -9.09 -16.83 7.03
N ALA A 155 -8.84 -18.10 7.33
CA ALA A 155 -8.66 -18.59 8.70
C ALA A 155 -7.62 -17.81 9.55
N PRO A 156 -6.39 -17.51 9.07
CA PRO A 156 -5.43 -16.75 9.86
C PRO A 156 -5.87 -15.32 10.16
N TYR A 157 -6.71 -14.71 9.30
CA TYR A 157 -7.30 -13.39 9.57
C TYR A 157 -8.22 -13.45 10.80
N VAL A 158 -9.18 -14.38 10.79
CA VAL A 158 -10.16 -14.51 11.88
C VAL A 158 -9.48 -14.89 13.19
N LEU A 159 -8.49 -15.79 13.13
CA LEU A 159 -7.75 -16.20 14.31
C LEU A 159 -6.94 -15.05 14.90
N ALA A 160 -6.23 -14.29 14.05
CA ALA A 160 -5.44 -13.13 14.48
C ALA A 160 -6.32 -12.06 15.16
N GLU A 161 -7.46 -11.72 14.57
CA GLU A 161 -8.43 -10.79 15.20
C GLU A 161 -8.92 -11.31 16.56
N GLY A 162 -9.17 -12.62 16.68
CA GLY A 162 -9.59 -13.25 17.93
C GLY A 162 -8.54 -13.22 19.05
N ILE A 163 -7.26 -13.10 18.71
CA ILE A 163 -6.14 -12.99 19.68
C ILE A 163 -5.58 -11.56 19.77
N HIS A 164 -6.33 -10.56 19.29
CA HIS A 164 -5.93 -9.15 19.26
C HIS A 164 -4.60 -8.88 18.52
N LEU A 165 -4.31 -9.68 17.49
CA LEU A 165 -3.23 -9.43 16.53
C LEU A 165 -3.78 -8.83 15.23
N SER A 166 -2.89 -8.32 14.38
CA SER A 166 -3.30 -7.76 13.08
C SER A 166 -3.71 -8.88 12.11
N GLY A 167 -5.02 -9.01 11.86
CA GLY A 167 -5.57 -9.97 10.90
C GLY A 167 -5.13 -9.70 9.46
N ILE A 168 -5.05 -8.42 9.09
CA ILE A 168 -4.61 -7.96 7.77
C ILE A 168 -3.17 -8.39 7.48
N MET A 169 -2.29 -8.33 8.49
CA MET A 169 -0.92 -8.83 8.34
C MET A 169 -0.86 -10.34 8.24
N ALA A 170 -1.66 -11.06 9.03
CA ALA A 170 -1.69 -12.50 9.01
C ALA A 170 -2.12 -13.04 7.63
N ILE A 171 -3.19 -12.49 7.03
CA ILE A 171 -3.65 -12.90 5.69
C ILE A 171 -2.64 -12.53 4.59
N LEU A 172 -1.94 -11.41 4.72
CA LEU A 172 -0.92 -10.99 3.76
C LEU A 172 0.24 -11.99 3.71
N PHE A 173 0.86 -12.28 4.86
CA PHE A 173 1.97 -13.24 4.92
C PHE A 173 1.50 -14.65 4.55
N CYS A 174 0.27 -15.01 4.90
CA CYS A 174 -0.32 -16.27 4.46
C CYS A 174 -0.40 -16.35 2.92
N GLY A 175 -0.91 -15.31 2.26
CA GLY A 175 -1.00 -15.23 0.81
C GLY A 175 0.37 -15.29 0.11
N ILE A 176 1.38 -14.60 0.65
CA ILE A 176 2.77 -14.62 0.12
C ILE A 176 3.33 -16.05 0.16
N VAL A 177 3.22 -16.73 1.30
CA VAL A 177 3.75 -18.09 1.47
C VAL A 177 2.94 -19.10 0.65
N MET A 178 1.61 -18.97 0.60
CA MET A 178 0.76 -19.84 -0.22
C MET A 178 1.07 -19.69 -1.71
N SER A 179 1.36 -18.47 -2.19
CA SER A 179 1.76 -18.26 -3.59
C SER A 179 3.05 -19.01 -3.95
N HIS A 180 3.94 -19.27 -2.99
CA HIS A 180 5.20 -19.96 -3.23
C HIS A 180 5.12 -21.47 -2.99
N TYR A 181 4.32 -21.94 -2.03
CA TYR A 181 4.28 -23.36 -1.65
C TYR A 181 2.97 -24.06 -2.01
N ALA A 182 1.82 -23.43 -1.74
CA ALA A 182 0.52 -24.05 -2.01
C ALA A 182 0.17 -24.01 -3.50
N HIS A 183 0.53 -22.94 -4.22
CA HIS A 183 0.19 -22.76 -5.62
C HIS A 183 0.63 -23.94 -6.51
N PHE A 184 1.86 -24.44 -6.31
CA PHE A 184 2.39 -25.56 -7.11
C PHE A 184 1.82 -26.92 -6.74
N ASN A 185 1.19 -27.04 -5.57
CA ASN A 185 0.53 -28.28 -5.16
C ASN A 185 -0.87 -28.42 -5.77
N LEU A 186 -1.45 -27.30 -6.23
CA LEU A 186 -2.80 -27.24 -6.79
C LEU A 186 -2.91 -27.84 -8.19
N SER A 187 -4.12 -28.30 -8.55
CA SER A 187 -4.46 -28.63 -9.94
C SER A 187 -4.47 -27.39 -10.84
N THR A 188 -4.17 -27.56 -12.13
CA THR A 188 -4.10 -26.45 -13.10
C THR A 188 -5.44 -25.73 -13.26
N VAL A 189 -6.55 -26.46 -13.17
CA VAL A 189 -7.90 -25.89 -13.20
C VAL A 189 -8.11 -24.98 -11.99
N THR A 190 -7.82 -25.47 -10.78
CA THR A 190 -7.95 -24.67 -9.55
C THR A 190 -7.01 -23.47 -9.53
N GLN A 191 -5.78 -23.57 -10.06
CA GLN A 191 -4.86 -22.44 -10.17
C GLN A 191 -5.46 -21.29 -10.98
N ILE A 192 -6.03 -21.59 -12.15
CA ILE A 192 -6.64 -20.60 -13.04
C ILE A 192 -7.90 -20.02 -12.39
N THR A 193 -8.78 -20.87 -11.87
CA THR A 193 -10.01 -20.45 -11.18
C THR A 193 -9.70 -19.57 -9.98
N MET A 194 -8.71 -19.92 -9.16
CA MET A 194 -8.31 -19.13 -7.99
C MET A 194 -7.79 -17.74 -8.37
N GLN A 195 -6.90 -17.66 -9.36
CA GLN A 195 -6.38 -16.37 -9.82
C GLN A 195 -7.50 -15.48 -10.38
N GLN A 196 -8.41 -16.05 -11.18
CA GLN A 196 -9.49 -15.27 -11.77
C GLN A 196 -10.53 -14.83 -10.73
N THR A 197 -10.90 -15.71 -9.80
CA THR A 197 -11.85 -15.37 -8.74
C THR A 197 -11.28 -14.31 -7.79
N LEU A 198 -10.04 -14.46 -7.31
CA LEU A 198 -9.42 -13.45 -6.45
C LEU A 198 -9.23 -12.10 -7.15
N ARG A 199 -8.85 -12.10 -8.43
CA ARG A 199 -8.74 -10.86 -9.23
C ARG A 199 -10.10 -10.17 -9.37
N THR A 200 -11.15 -10.94 -9.63
CA THR A 200 -12.52 -10.42 -9.78
C THR A 200 -13.04 -9.88 -8.45
N LEU A 201 -12.80 -10.60 -7.34
CA LEU A 201 -13.19 -10.18 -6.00
C LEU A 201 -12.48 -8.89 -5.58
N SER A 202 -11.17 -8.80 -5.84
CA SER A 202 -10.38 -7.57 -5.59
C SER A 202 -10.95 -6.39 -6.38
N PHE A 203 -11.24 -6.58 -7.67
CA PHE A 203 -11.81 -5.52 -8.52
C PHE A 203 -13.18 -5.05 -8.04
N ILE A 204 -14.06 -5.96 -7.62
CA ILE A 204 -15.38 -5.61 -7.06
C ILE A 204 -15.21 -4.85 -5.75
N ALA A 205 -14.39 -5.38 -4.82
CA ALA A 205 -14.17 -4.74 -3.52
C ALA A 205 -13.63 -3.32 -3.66
N GLU A 206 -12.66 -3.14 -4.55
CA GLU A 206 -12.08 -1.83 -4.84
C GLU A 206 -13.09 -0.87 -5.47
N THR A 207 -13.90 -1.35 -6.42
CA THR A 207 -14.98 -0.54 -7.02
C THR A 207 -16.00 -0.10 -5.98
N CYS A 208 -16.39 -0.99 -5.06
CA CYS A 208 -17.29 -0.67 -3.95
C CYS A 208 -16.70 0.41 -3.03
N VAL A 209 -15.40 0.30 -2.73
CA VAL A 209 -14.68 1.25 -1.88
C VAL A 209 -14.60 2.64 -2.53
N PHE A 210 -14.30 2.73 -3.83
CA PHE A 210 -14.33 4.01 -4.56
C PHE A 210 -15.74 4.57 -4.72
N ALA A 211 -16.76 3.73 -4.93
CA ALA A 211 -18.15 4.19 -4.94
C ALA A 211 -18.56 4.77 -3.58
N TYR A 212 -18.13 4.13 -2.49
CA TYR A 212 -18.37 4.63 -1.13
C TYR A 212 -17.68 5.97 -0.87
N LEU A 213 -16.41 6.13 -1.30
CA LEU A 213 -15.70 7.42 -1.25
C LEU A 213 -16.46 8.53 -2.00
N GLY A 214 -16.97 8.23 -3.20
CA GLY A 214 -17.77 9.16 -3.99
C GLY A 214 -19.07 9.56 -3.29
N LEU A 215 -19.77 8.60 -2.68
CA LEU A 215 -21.00 8.85 -1.92
C LEU A 215 -20.73 9.66 -0.65
N ALA A 216 -19.64 9.37 0.06
CA ALA A 216 -19.26 10.07 1.29
C ALA A 216 -19.09 11.59 1.08
N LEU A 217 -18.64 12.00 -0.11
CA LEU A 217 -18.54 13.42 -0.46
C LEU A 217 -19.90 14.14 -0.49
N PHE A 218 -21.00 13.46 -0.79
CA PHE A 218 -22.33 14.08 -0.80
C PHE A 218 -23.12 13.84 0.49
N SER A 219 -22.84 12.76 1.22
CA SER A 219 -23.65 12.33 2.36
C SER A 219 -23.26 12.98 3.70
N PHE A 220 -22.00 13.37 3.91
CA PHE A 220 -21.53 13.90 5.19
C PHE A 220 -21.52 15.43 5.23
N LYS A 221 -21.79 16.00 6.42
CA LYS A 221 -21.60 17.44 6.66
C LYS A 221 -20.11 17.73 6.75
N HIS A 222 -19.55 18.28 5.69
CA HIS A 222 -18.12 18.60 5.63
C HIS A 222 -17.80 19.89 6.37
N ARG A 223 -16.89 19.80 7.35
CA ARG A 223 -16.17 20.96 7.87
C ARG A 223 -14.81 20.99 7.21
N VAL A 224 -14.67 21.80 6.16
CA VAL A 224 -13.46 21.87 5.36
C VAL A 224 -12.58 23.00 5.86
N GLU A 225 -11.46 22.63 6.49
CA GLU A 225 -10.37 23.56 6.76
C GLU A 225 -9.42 23.57 5.56
N ILE A 226 -9.60 24.53 4.65
CA ILE A 226 -8.85 24.60 3.38
C ILE A 226 -7.34 24.66 3.63
N ALA A 227 -6.92 25.36 4.69
CA ALA A 227 -5.52 25.45 5.08
C ALA A 227 -4.94 24.07 5.44
N LEU A 228 -5.67 23.25 6.21
CA LEU A 228 -5.26 21.91 6.59
C LEU A 228 -5.12 21.01 5.36
N VAL A 229 -6.06 21.08 4.41
CA VAL A 229 -6.02 20.27 3.18
C VAL A 229 -4.79 20.61 2.33
N VAL A 230 -4.57 21.90 2.03
CA VAL A 230 -3.47 22.33 1.15
C VAL A 230 -2.11 21.98 1.76
N TRP A 231 -1.91 22.27 3.05
CA TRP A 231 -0.68 21.93 3.74
C TRP A 231 -0.47 20.42 3.86
N SER A 232 -1.54 19.64 4.08
CA SER A 232 -1.44 18.18 4.12
C SER A 232 -1.03 17.59 2.78
N ILE A 233 -1.50 18.13 1.65
CA ILE A 233 -1.06 17.70 0.31
C ILE A 233 0.43 18.00 0.11
N ILE A 234 0.87 19.22 0.48
CA ILE A 234 2.28 19.62 0.39
C ILE A 234 3.16 18.70 1.26
N LEU A 235 2.76 18.48 2.52
CA LEU A 235 3.45 17.60 3.45
C LEU A 235 3.45 16.14 2.98
N CYS A 236 2.40 15.67 2.31
CA CYS A 236 2.39 14.34 1.68
C CYS A 236 3.46 14.23 0.60
N LEU A 237 3.60 15.23 -0.27
CA LEU A 237 4.61 15.24 -1.33
C LEU A 237 6.03 15.32 -0.77
N ILE A 238 6.24 16.16 0.26
CA ILE A 238 7.53 16.29 0.96
C ILE A 238 7.84 14.99 1.70
N GLY A 239 6.91 14.45 2.49
CA GLY A 239 7.05 13.19 3.21
C GLY A 239 7.42 12.05 2.27
N ARG A 240 6.77 11.98 1.10
CA ARG A 240 7.11 11.00 0.05
C ARG A 240 8.53 11.22 -0.50
N ALA A 241 8.95 12.45 -0.73
CA ALA A 241 10.30 12.76 -1.22
C ALA A 241 11.37 12.37 -0.18
N CYS A 242 11.14 12.72 1.09
CA CYS A 242 11.99 12.38 2.22
C CYS A 242 12.08 10.87 2.48
N ASN A 243 11.05 10.11 2.12
CA ASN A 243 11.09 8.65 2.18
C ASN A 243 11.91 8.10 0.98
N ILE A 244 11.57 8.47 -0.25
CA ILE A 244 12.03 7.72 -1.43
C ILE A 244 13.48 8.06 -1.77
N PHE A 245 13.85 9.34 -1.84
CA PHE A 245 15.18 9.72 -2.32
C PHE A 245 16.30 9.23 -1.39
N PRO A 246 16.23 9.44 -0.06
CA PRO A 246 17.26 8.97 0.86
C PRO A 246 17.34 7.44 0.91
N LEU A 247 16.19 6.75 1.02
CA LEU A 247 16.16 5.28 1.08
C LEU A 247 16.64 4.66 -0.23
N ALA A 248 16.25 5.21 -1.38
CA ALA A 248 16.72 4.72 -2.67
C ALA A 248 18.23 4.92 -2.84
N ILE A 249 18.79 6.07 -2.42
CA ILE A 249 20.25 6.30 -2.45
C ILE A 249 20.99 5.31 -1.54
N LEU A 250 20.47 5.06 -0.34
CA LEU A 250 21.03 4.10 0.61
C LEU A 250 21.00 2.68 0.05
N LEU A 251 19.84 2.25 -0.46
CA LEU A 251 19.65 0.93 -1.05
C LEU A 251 20.48 0.73 -2.32
N ASN A 252 20.75 1.80 -3.08
CA ASN A 252 21.58 1.73 -4.29
C ASN A 252 23.03 1.34 -4.00
N LYS A 253 23.52 1.52 -2.77
CA LYS A 253 24.86 1.08 -2.35
C LYS A 253 24.96 -0.43 -2.14
N PHE A 254 23.85 -1.07 -1.77
CA PHE A 254 23.80 -2.49 -1.42
C PHE A 254 23.20 -3.37 -2.53
N ARG A 255 22.80 -2.79 -3.66
CA ARG A 255 22.04 -3.48 -4.70
C ARG A 255 22.80 -3.54 -6.02
N GLU A 256 22.87 -4.74 -6.59
CA GLU A 256 23.43 -4.96 -7.94
C GLU A 256 22.57 -4.30 -9.03
N HIS A 257 21.24 -4.38 -8.93
CA HIS A 257 20.31 -3.72 -9.85
C HIS A 257 19.90 -2.33 -9.34
N GLN A 258 20.61 -1.31 -9.82
CA GLN A 258 20.46 0.05 -9.34
C GLN A 258 19.11 0.69 -9.70
N ILE A 259 18.55 1.43 -8.74
CA ILE A 259 17.33 2.22 -8.96
C ILE A 259 17.75 3.54 -9.64
N SER A 260 17.41 3.68 -10.93
CA SER A 260 17.72 4.90 -11.67
C SER A 260 17.00 6.12 -11.09
N ARG A 261 17.57 7.32 -11.24
CA ARG A 261 16.92 8.59 -10.86
C ARG A 261 15.52 8.76 -11.49
N LYS A 262 15.32 8.22 -12.69
CA LYS A 262 14.01 8.19 -13.36
C LYS A 262 13.01 7.27 -12.63
N MET A 263 13.46 6.12 -12.15
CA MET A 263 12.62 5.20 -11.37
C MET A 263 12.26 5.81 -10.01
N MET A 264 13.21 6.47 -9.34
CA MET A 264 12.94 7.19 -8.09
C MET A 264 11.85 8.27 -8.27
N PHE A 265 11.93 9.05 -9.35
CA PHE A 265 10.92 10.05 -9.65
C PHE A 265 9.55 9.43 -9.93
N ILE A 266 9.49 8.30 -10.65
CA ILE A 266 8.24 7.59 -10.89
C ILE A 266 7.66 7.05 -9.57
N MET A 267 8.47 6.47 -8.69
CA MET A 267 8.01 5.98 -7.38
C MET A 267 7.47 7.11 -6.48
N TRP A 268 8.08 8.30 -6.57
CA TRP A 268 7.61 9.49 -5.87
C TRP A 268 6.28 9.99 -6.42
N PHE A 269 6.15 10.03 -7.74
CA PHE A 269 4.94 10.47 -8.41
C PHE A 269 3.78 9.47 -8.29
N SER A 270 4.08 8.17 -8.22
CA SER A 270 3.08 7.09 -8.10
C SER A 270 2.53 6.92 -6.69
N GLY A 271 2.86 7.81 -5.75
CA GLY A 271 2.45 7.77 -4.35
C GLY A 271 1.01 8.23 -4.11
N LEU A 272 0.02 7.58 -4.72
CA LEU A 272 -1.40 7.94 -4.58
C LEU A 272 -1.91 7.63 -3.17
N ARG A 273 -2.72 8.51 -2.58
CA ARG A 273 -3.34 8.21 -1.28
C ARG A 273 -4.58 7.35 -1.50
N GLY A 274 -4.69 6.34 -0.65
CA GLY A 274 -5.61 5.22 -0.83
C GLY A 274 -6.89 5.30 -0.04
N ALA A 275 -7.84 4.47 -0.44
CA ALA A 275 -9.09 4.31 0.29
C ALA A 275 -8.92 3.70 1.70
N ILE A 276 -7.83 2.96 1.94
CA ILE A 276 -7.50 2.42 3.27
C ILE A 276 -7.25 3.55 4.27
N SER A 277 -6.60 4.64 3.85
CA SER A 277 -6.41 5.83 4.70
C SER A 277 -7.75 6.44 5.14
N TYR A 278 -8.74 6.47 4.24
CA TYR A 278 -10.08 6.93 4.54
C TYR A 278 -10.84 5.96 5.46
N ALA A 279 -10.79 4.65 5.19
CA ALA A 279 -11.38 3.66 6.08
C ALA A 279 -10.83 3.79 7.50
N LEU A 280 -9.51 3.92 7.65
CA LEU A 280 -8.85 4.08 8.95
C LEU A 280 -9.26 5.37 9.66
N SER A 281 -9.51 6.45 8.91
CA SER A 281 -10.01 7.71 9.49
C SER A 281 -11.40 7.61 10.11
N LEU A 282 -12.25 6.67 9.63
CA LEU A 282 -13.58 6.43 10.20
C LEU A 282 -13.52 5.68 11.54
N HIS A 283 -12.46 4.89 11.76
CA HIS A 283 -12.24 4.12 12.98
C HIS A 283 -11.54 4.92 14.09
N LEU A 284 -11.22 6.20 13.86
CA LEU A 284 -10.63 7.07 14.88
C LEU A 284 -11.67 7.50 15.92
N ASN A 285 -11.45 7.10 17.18
CA ASN A 285 -12.28 7.48 18.33
C ASN A 285 -11.83 8.82 18.93
N PHE A 286 -11.83 9.89 18.13
CA PHE A 286 -11.53 11.25 18.61
C PHE A 286 -12.81 12.05 18.92
N SER A 287 -12.61 13.27 19.44
CA SER A 287 -13.72 14.20 19.65
C SER A 287 -14.51 14.42 18.37
N ASP A 288 -15.83 14.60 18.48
CA ASP A 288 -16.70 14.55 17.31
C ASP A 288 -16.35 15.62 16.26
N GLU A 289 -15.89 16.79 16.71
CA GLU A 289 -15.43 17.86 15.82
C GLU A 289 -14.09 17.53 15.12
N THR A 290 -13.07 17.08 15.86
CA THR A 290 -11.75 16.77 15.28
C THR A 290 -11.83 15.58 14.33
N ARG A 291 -12.66 14.60 14.66
CA ARG A 291 -12.94 13.43 13.81
C ARG A 291 -13.55 13.83 12.47
N HIS A 292 -14.54 14.73 12.46
CA HIS A 292 -15.16 15.18 11.20
C HIS A 292 -14.16 15.95 10.32
N VAL A 293 -13.33 16.81 10.90
CA VAL A 293 -12.28 17.54 10.18
C VAL A 293 -11.27 16.57 9.55
N ILE A 294 -10.81 15.56 10.30
CA ILE A 294 -9.86 14.54 9.82
C ILE A 294 -10.47 13.71 8.67
N ILE A 295 -11.71 13.24 8.82
CA ILE A 295 -12.40 12.43 7.80
C ILE A 295 -12.56 13.24 6.51
N THR A 296 -13.09 14.46 6.60
CA THR A 296 -13.29 15.34 5.44
C THR A 296 -11.96 15.68 4.76
N THR A 297 -10.91 15.97 5.53
CA THR A 297 -9.58 16.29 4.98
C THR A 297 -8.99 15.06 4.26
N THR A 298 -9.06 13.88 4.88
CA THR A 298 -8.57 12.62 4.30
C THR A 298 -9.29 12.30 2.99
N LEU A 299 -10.63 12.44 2.97
CA LEU A 299 -11.45 12.25 1.79
C LEU A 299 -11.01 13.16 0.63
N ILE A 300 -10.83 14.45 0.89
CA ILE A 300 -10.41 15.41 -0.14
C ILE A 300 -9.01 15.08 -0.65
N ILE A 301 -8.07 14.71 0.22
CA ILE A 301 -6.71 14.32 -0.18
C ILE A 301 -6.74 13.05 -1.05
N VAL A 302 -7.50 12.02 -0.68
CA VAL A 302 -7.60 10.77 -1.45
C VAL A 302 -8.20 11.04 -2.83
N LEU A 303 -9.27 11.84 -2.91
CA LEU A 303 -9.89 12.21 -4.18
C LEU A 303 -8.95 13.06 -5.05
N PHE A 304 -8.34 14.09 -4.47
CA PHE A 304 -7.40 14.96 -5.17
C PHE A 304 -6.22 14.17 -5.71
N THR A 305 -5.62 13.30 -4.87
CA THR A 305 -4.45 12.52 -5.28
C THR A 305 -4.80 11.47 -6.32
N THR A 306 -5.89 10.74 -6.15
CA THR A 306 -6.33 9.73 -7.11
C THR A 306 -6.70 10.34 -8.47
N LEU A 307 -7.46 11.44 -8.49
CA LEU A 307 -7.88 12.06 -9.75
C LEU A 307 -6.72 12.74 -10.48
N ILE A 308 -5.95 13.57 -9.77
CA ILE A 308 -4.89 14.38 -10.40
C ILE A 308 -3.64 13.56 -10.64
N PHE A 309 -3.08 12.92 -9.62
CA PHE A 309 -1.85 12.14 -9.77
C PHE A 309 -2.13 10.81 -10.49
N GLY A 310 -3.25 10.15 -10.22
CA GLY A 310 -3.64 8.93 -10.96
C GLY A 310 -3.88 9.23 -12.44
N GLY A 311 -4.65 10.27 -12.76
CA GLY A 311 -4.90 10.70 -14.14
C GLY A 311 -3.63 11.18 -14.87
N SER A 312 -2.73 11.87 -14.18
CA SER A 312 -1.47 12.37 -14.77
C SER A 312 -0.34 11.34 -14.83
N THR A 313 -0.47 10.18 -14.17
CA THR A 313 0.53 9.11 -14.21
C THR A 313 0.73 8.58 -15.64
N MET A 314 -0.36 8.41 -16.40
CA MET A 314 -0.28 7.92 -17.79
C MET A 314 0.47 8.87 -18.76
N PRO A 315 0.15 10.18 -18.83
CA PRO A 315 0.92 11.10 -19.67
C PRO A 315 2.38 11.25 -19.21
N LEU A 316 2.64 11.25 -17.90
CA LEU A 316 4.00 11.32 -17.38
C LEU A 316 4.86 10.12 -17.83
N LEU A 317 4.33 8.90 -17.69
CA LEU A 317 5.02 7.70 -18.12
C LEU A 317 5.25 7.68 -19.63
N LYS A 318 4.28 8.12 -20.44
CA LYS A 318 4.45 8.26 -21.89
C LYS A 318 5.56 9.26 -22.23
N PHE A 319 5.64 10.40 -21.53
CA PHE A 319 6.71 11.38 -21.70
C PHE A 319 8.08 10.78 -21.36
N MET A 320 8.20 10.09 -20.21
CA MET A 320 9.44 9.48 -19.77
C MET A 320 9.89 8.28 -20.65
N GLN A 321 8.94 7.51 -21.19
CA GLN A 321 9.22 6.45 -22.15
C GLN A 321 9.61 7.01 -23.54
N ALA A 322 9.03 8.14 -23.96
CA ALA A 322 9.43 8.83 -25.18
C ALA A 322 10.89 9.31 -25.10
N THR A 323 11.34 9.78 -23.93
CA THR A 323 12.76 10.11 -23.68
C THR A 323 13.68 8.88 -23.72
N LYS A 324 13.16 7.64 -23.65
CA LYS A 324 13.94 6.40 -23.61
C LYS A 324 14.38 5.92 -25.01
N ASN A 325 13.70 6.30 -26.10
CA ASN A 325 13.93 5.69 -27.43
C ASN A 325 13.82 6.64 -28.65
N PRO A 326 14.94 7.27 -29.08
CA PRO A 326 15.22 7.45 -30.51
C PRO A 326 15.79 6.16 -31.11
N SER A 327 16.70 5.49 -30.40
CA SER A 327 17.54 4.39 -30.92
C SER A 327 16.85 3.03 -31.03
N ARG A 328 15.97 2.66 -30.09
CA ARG A 328 15.20 1.39 -30.15
C ARG A 328 14.03 1.47 -31.16
N ARG A 329 13.55 2.68 -31.45
CA ARG A 329 12.55 2.95 -32.50
C ARG A 329 13.17 2.76 -33.89
N LEU A 330 14.42 3.21 -34.08
CA LEU A 330 15.24 2.93 -35.26
C LEU A 330 15.52 1.42 -35.44
N ARG A 331 15.86 0.70 -34.38
CA ARG A 331 16.10 -0.76 -34.43
C ARG A 331 14.85 -1.55 -34.83
N ARG A 332 13.69 -1.23 -34.24
CA ARG A 332 12.38 -1.84 -34.60
C ARG A 332 11.95 -1.53 -36.02
N LYS A 333 12.28 -0.35 -36.55
CA LYS A 333 12.00 0.04 -37.94
C LYS A 333 12.88 -0.77 -38.90
N LYS A 334 14.17 -0.92 -38.56
CA LYS A 334 15.14 -1.73 -39.31
C LYS A 334 14.77 -3.21 -39.33
N ASP A 335 14.35 -3.78 -38.19
CA ASP A 335 13.90 -5.18 -38.13
C ASP A 335 12.60 -5.42 -38.92
N ARG A 336 11.66 -4.45 -38.91
CA ARG A 336 10.45 -4.53 -39.75
C ARG A 336 10.76 -4.44 -41.24
N GLU A 337 11.69 -3.59 -41.65
CA GLU A 337 12.13 -3.49 -43.05
C GLU A 337 12.83 -4.77 -43.52
N VAL A 338 13.65 -5.40 -42.67
CA VAL A 338 14.32 -6.68 -42.97
C VAL A 338 13.35 -7.86 -43.05
N ILE A 339 12.27 -7.86 -42.27
CA ILE A 339 11.23 -8.90 -42.35
C ILE A 339 10.39 -8.74 -43.63
N LEU A 340 10.07 -7.50 -44.02
CA LEU A 340 9.29 -7.21 -45.24
C LEU A 340 10.08 -7.46 -46.54
N SER A 341 11.41 -7.31 -46.52
CA SER A 341 12.26 -7.62 -47.68
C SER A 341 12.37 -9.14 -47.93
N LYS A 342 12.38 -9.96 -46.87
CA LYS A 342 12.47 -11.42 -46.99
C LYS A 342 11.19 -12.11 -47.47
N THR A 343 10.05 -11.41 -47.44
CA THR A 343 8.77 -11.89 -47.98
C THR A 343 8.55 -11.50 -49.45
N ARG A 344 9.54 -10.85 -50.09
CA ARG A 344 9.44 -10.33 -51.46
C ARG A 344 10.38 -11.00 -52.47
N GLU A 345 11.09 -12.05 -52.08
CA GLU A 345 11.85 -12.93 -52.99
C GLU A 345 11.13 -14.25 -53.22
#